data_AF-A0A969D2Q6-F1
#
_entry.id   AF-A0A969D2Q6-F1
#
_cell.length_a   1.000
_cell.length_b   1.000
_cell.length_c   1.000
_cell.angle_alpha   90.00
_cell.angle_beta   90.00
_cell.angle_gamma   90.00
#
_symmetry.space_group_name_H-M   'P 1'
#
loop_
_entity.id
_entity.type
_entity.pdbx_description
1 polymer ?
#
loop_
_entity_poly.entity_id
_entity_poly.type
_entity_poly.pdbx_seq_one_letter_code
_entity_poly.pdbx_strand_id
1 'polypeptide(L)'
;MQIHPEYPGDYKFKWHHVPYLRLSGLEPLVVSPETNFVNVGERTNVTGSRAFLRLIQEGNYEQALEVAREQVEGGAQIIDINMDEGMLDGVECMTRFLNLIAAEPDISRVPVMIDSSKWEIIEAGLKVVQGKSVVNSISLKVGEEEFIRQARLIKMYGAATIVMAFDEKGQADNYERRIEIVKRSYELLTGPKIKFAPQDIIFDLNIFPVATGMDEHRLNALDFFRATRWVRENLPGAHV
;
A
#
# COMPACT_ATOMS: atom_id res chain seq x y z
N MET A 1 -23.16 -22.64 3.22
CA MET A 1 -23.22 -22.38 1.77
C MET A 1 -21.88 -21.79 1.37
N GLN A 2 -21.10 -22.44 0.52
CA GLN A 2 -19.82 -21.90 0.07
C GLN A 2 -20.11 -20.69 -0.82
N ILE A 3 -19.65 -19.50 -0.42
CA ILE A 3 -19.94 -18.23 -1.10
C ILE A 3 -19.33 -18.22 -2.52
N HIS A 4 -18.40 -19.14 -2.79
CA HIS A 4 -17.81 -19.37 -4.10
C HIS A 4 -17.65 -20.89 -4.34
N PRO A 5 -18.68 -21.58 -4.89
CA PRO A 5 -18.67 -23.04 -5.09
C PRO A 5 -17.50 -23.52 -5.97
N GLU A 6 -17.03 -22.66 -6.86
CA GLU A 6 -15.91 -22.96 -7.77
C GLU A 6 -14.53 -22.61 -7.21
N TYR A 7 -14.44 -22.15 -5.96
CA TYR A 7 -13.16 -21.80 -5.34
C TYR A 7 -12.63 -22.97 -4.49
N PRO A 8 -11.57 -23.67 -4.93
CA PRO A 8 -11.05 -24.82 -4.21
C PRO A 8 -10.24 -24.44 -2.96
N GLY A 9 -10.00 -23.15 -2.68
CA GLY A 9 -9.24 -22.70 -1.50
C GLY A 9 -7.73 -22.55 -1.72
N ASP A 10 -7.16 -23.30 -2.66
CA ASP A 10 -5.71 -23.49 -2.74
C ASP A 10 -5.07 -22.72 -3.90
N TYR A 11 -4.59 -21.50 -3.63
CA TYR A 11 -3.64 -20.85 -4.54
C TYR A 11 -2.26 -21.49 -4.38
N LYS A 12 -1.72 -22.06 -5.46
CA LYS A 12 -0.33 -22.53 -5.51
C LYS A 12 0.55 -21.45 -6.12
N PHE A 13 1.45 -20.90 -5.32
CA PHE A 13 2.45 -19.96 -5.82
C PHE A 13 3.27 -20.63 -6.93
N LYS A 14 3.37 -19.95 -8.09
CA LYS A 14 4.00 -20.50 -9.31
C LYS A 14 5.12 -19.61 -9.88
N TRP A 15 5.40 -18.48 -9.23
CA TRP A 15 6.32 -17.46 -9.73
C TRP A 15 7.74 -17.61 -9.15
N HIS A 16 8.24 -18.85 -9.01
CA HIS A 16 9.52 -19.16 -8.35
C HIS A 16 10.77 -18.54 -9.03
N HIS A 17 10.64 -18.06 -10.26
CA HIS A 17 11.71 -17.40 -10.99
C HIS A 17 11.77 -15.88 -10.75
N VAL A 18 10.75 -15.31 -10.10
CA VAL A 18 10.71 -13.89 -9.74
C VAL A 18 11.28 -13.74 -8.33
N PRO A 19 12.17 -12.75 -8.07
CA PRO A 19 12.61 -12.45 -6.71
C PRO A 19 11.44 -12.13 -5.80
N TYR A 20 11.60 -12.36 -4.50
CA TYR A 20 10.59 -12.01 -3.50
C TYR A 20 10.57 -10.51 -3.22
N LEU A 21 9.42 -9.98 -2.81
CA LEU A 21 9.32 -8.66 -2.21
C LEU A 21 10.22 -8.61 -0.97
N ARG A 22 11.11 -7.62 -0.97
CA ARG A 22 12.00 -7.32 0.15
C ARG A 22 11.76 -5.89 0.56
N LEU A 23 11.37 -5.71 1.80
CA LEU A 23 11.23 -4.42 2.47
C LEU A 23 12.22 -4.38 3.63
N SER A 24 12.46 -3.21 4.20
CA SER A 24 13.32 -3.11 5.37
C SER A 24 12.97 -1.88 6.20
N GLY A 25 12.88 -2.07 7.51
CA GLY A 25 13.24 -1.04 8.47
C GLY A 25 14.73 -1.18 8.79
N LEU A 26 15.06 -1.29 10.08
CA LEU A 26 16.37 -1.79 10.54
C LEU A 26 16.54 -3.30 10.29
N GLU A 27 15.43 -4.04 10.30
CA GLU A 27 15.41 -5.47 10.00
C GLU A 27 14.76 -5.74 8.63
N PRO A 28 15.23 -6.76 7.89
CA PRO A 28 14.65 -7.11 6.61
C PRO A 28 13.32 -7.85 6.77
N LEU A 29 12.32 -7.44 5.99
CA LEU A 29 11.08 -8.18 5.78
C LEU A 29 11.10 -8.81 4.39
N VAL A 30 11.17 -10.14 4.32
CA VAL A 30 11.12 -10.90 3.07
C VAL A 30 9.76 -11.60 2.95
N VAL A 31 8.98 -11.24 1.92
CA VAL A 31 7.65 -11.83 1.68
C VAL A 31 7.79 -12.98 0.69
N SER A 32 7.87 -14.18 1.23
CA SER A 32 8.03 -15.45 0.52
C SER A 32 6.71 -16.24 0.48
N PRO A 33 6.60 -17.32 -0.32
CA PRO A 33 5.45 -18.22 -0.30
C PRO A 33 5.19 -18.88 1.06
N GLU A 34 6.21 -18.99 1.90
CA GLU A 34 6.13 -19.51 3.27
C GLU A 34 5.70 -18.44 4.28
N THR A 35 5.74 -17.17 3.88
CA THR A 35 5.25 -16.05 4.70
C THR A 35 3.72 -16.09 4.69
N ASN A 36 3.13 -15.98 5.89
CA ASN A 36 1.69 -15.78 6.03
C ASN A 36 1.26 -14.38 5.53
N PHE A 37 0.02 -14.00 5.79
CA PHE A 37 -0.44 -12.63 5.53
C PHE A 37 0.42 -11.60 6.26
N VAL A 38 0.82 -10.55 5.54
CA VAL A 38 1.62 -9.44 6.11
C VAL A 38 0.66 -8.39 6.65
N ASN A 39 0.64 -8.22 7.97
CA ASN A 39 -0.22 -7.21 8.59
C ASN A 39 0.40 -5.81 8.47
N VAL A 40 -0.38 -4.85 7.96
CA VAL A 40 -0.03 -3.43 7.92
C VAL A 40 -0.82 -2.72 9.02
N GLY A 41 -0.13 -2.03 9.93
CA GLY A 41 -0.77 -1.25 11.00
C GLY A 41 -1.36 0.05 10.47
N GLU A 42 -2.67 0.25 10.63
CA GLU A 42 -3.46 1.37 10.08
C GLU A 42 -3.71 2.55 11.05
N ARG A 43 -3.38 2.42 12.34
CA ARG A 43 -3.83 3.39 13.37
C ARG A 43 -3.07 4.71 13.34
N THR A 44 -1.92 4.76 12.68
CA THR A 44 -1.05 5.93 12.47
C THR A 44 -1.52 6.78 11.27
N ASN A 45 -2.84 6.97 11.19
CA ASN A 45 -3.52 7.62 10.08
C ASN A 45 -4.43 8.74 10.61
N VAL A 46 -4.14 9.99 10.27
CA VAL A 46 -4.90 11.16 10.75
C VAL A 46 -6.33 11.20 10.21
N THR A 47 -6.59 10.65 9.03
CA THR A 47 -7.93 10.55 8.45
C THR A 47 -8.74 9.42 9.09
N GLY A 48 -8.10 8.29 9.38
CA GLY A 48 -8.73 7.07 9.89
C GLY A 48 -8.86 7.00 11.42
N SER A 49 -8.00 7.72 12.16
CA SER A 49 -7.92 7.65 13.62
C SER A 49 -8.05 9.03 14.26
N ARG A 50 -9.23 9.31 14.85
CA ARG A 50 -9.47 10.56 15.60
C ARG A 50 -8.49 10.76 16.76
N ALA A 51 -8.07 9.66 17.40
CA ALA A 51 -7.09 9.72 18.47
C ALA A 51 -5.73 10.17 17.93
N PHE A 52 -5.26 9.57 16.83
CA PHE A 52 -3.98 9.92 16.22
C PHE A 52 -3.97 11.36 15.68
N LEU A 53 -5.05 11.76 14.98
CA LEU A 53 -5.23 13.14 14.51
C LEU A 53 -5.03 14.16 15.64
N ARG A 54 -5.66 13.92 16.80
CA ARG A 54 -5.55 14.81 17.95
C ARG A 54 -4.12 14.93 18.45
N LEU A 55 -3.39 13.81 18.53
CA LEU A 55 -1.99 13.82 18.97
C LEU A 55 -1.10 14.64 18.04
N ILE A 56 -1.27 14.48 16.72
CA ILE A 56 -0.50 15.25 15.74
C ILE A 56 -0.86 16.74 15.78
N GLN A 57 -2.15 17.08 15.87
CA GLN A 57 -2.62 18.47 15.98
C GLN A 57 -2.11 19.17 17.26
N GLU A 58 -2.07 18.45 18.38
CA GLU A 58 -1.56 18.98 19.67
C GLU A 58 -0.02 18.94 19.76
N GLY A 59 0.67 18.41 18.74
CA GLY A 59 2.13 18.26 18.74
C GLY A 59 2.64 17.21 19.73
N ASN A 60 1.77 16.31 20.20
CA ASN A 60 2.09 15.27 21.16
C ASN A 60 2.68 14.03 20.47
N TYR A 61 3.86 14.21 19.88
CA TYR A 61 4.53 13.19 19.09
C TYR A 61 5.02 11.99 19.90
N GLU A 62 5.28 12.16 21.20
CA GLU A 62 5.67 11.06 22.10
C GLU A 62 4.53 10.03 22.20
N GLN A 63 3.30 10.50 22.48
CA GLN A 63 2.13 9.61 22.48
C GLN A 63 1.80 9.08 21.07
N ALA A 64 2.09 9.84 20.01
CA ALA A 64 1.90 9.36 18.65
C ALA A 64 2.85 8.18 18.31
N LEU A 65 4.08 8.19 18.84
CA LEU A 65 5.02 7.07 18.72
C LEU A 65 4.52 5.83 19.48
N GLU A 66 3.87 6.00 20.64
CA GLU A 66 3.24 4.88 21.34
C GLU A 66 2.21 4.16 20.46
N VAL A 67 1.40 4.89 19.69
CA VAL A 67 0.43 4.28 18.75
C VAL A 67 1.14 3.43 17.70
N ALA A 68 2.30 3.87 17.19
CA ALA A 68 3.10 3.08 16.25
C ALA A 68 3.70 1.85 16.94
N ARG A 69 4.27 2.01 18.15
CA ARG A 69 4.88 0.93 18.93
C ARG A 69 3.87 -0.16 19.28
N GLU A 70 2.68 0.21 19.79
CA GLU A 70 1.59 -0.71 20.11
C GLU A 70 1.22 -1.60 18.91
N GLN A 71 1.24 -1.06 17.70
CA GLN A 71 0.93 -1.83 16.50
C GLN A 71 2.03 -2.84 16.17
N VAL A 72 3.30 -2.42 16.26
CA VAL A 72 4.45 -3.32 16.04
C VAL A 72 4.49 -4.44 17.07
N GLU A 73 4.25 -4.12 18.35
CA GLU A 73 4.12 -5.12 19.43
C GLU A 73 2.90 -6.03 19.24
N GLY A 74 1.81 -5.48 18.70
CA GLY A 74 0.60 -6.20 18.32
C GLY A 74 0.75 -7.10 17.08
N GLY A 75 1.92 -7.12 16.44
CA GLY A 75 2.23 -8.02 15.32
C GLY A 75 2.11 -7.38 13.94
N ALA A 76 1.97 -6.04 13.84
CA ALA A 76 2.12 -5.35 12.56
C ALA A 76 3.55 -5.53 12.04
N GLN A 77 3.65 -5.93 10.78
CA GLN A 77 4.92 -6.17 10.09
C GLN A 77 5.34 -4.99 9.21
N ILE A 78 4.41 -4.05 8.97
CA ILE A 78 4.62 -2.77 8.30
C ILE A 78 3.75 -1.75 9.05
N ILE A 79 4.20 -0.50 9.17
CA ILE A 79 3.38 0.59 9.72
C ILE A 79 3.02 1.57 8.61
N ASP A 80 1.72 1.80 8.41
CA ASP A 80 1.18 2.80 7.49
C ASP A 80 1.11 4.16 8.18
N ILE A 81 1.60 5.20 7.53
CA ILE A 81 1.65 6.54 8.08
C ILE A 81 0.96 7.48 7.11
N ASN A 82 -0.13 8.07 7.57
CA ASN A 82 -0.90 9.03 6.80
C ASN A 82 -1.02 10.36 7.57
N MET A 83 -0.62 11.45 6.91
CA MET A 83 -0.65 12.82 7.44
C MET A 83 -1.53 13.77 6.59
N ASP A 84 -2.44 13.21 5.79
CA ASP A 84 -3.38 13.97 4.96
C ASP A 84 -4.55 14.51 5.79
N GLU A 85 -4.38 15.73 6.28
CA GLU A 85 -5.44 16.50 6.91
C GLU A 85 -5.35 17.97 6.47
N GLY A 86 -6.48 18.61 6.17
CA GLY A 86 -6.53 19.95 5.59
C GLY A 86 -5.95 21.04 6.50
N MET A 87 -5.87 20.78 7.80
CA MET A 87 -5.35 21.70 8.82
C MET A 87 -3.86 21.48 9.14
N LEU A 88 -3.23 20.45 8.58
CA LEU A 88 -1.83 20.10 8.85
C LEU A 88 -0.93 20.45 7.68
N ASP A 89 0.32 20.86 7.98
CA ASP A 89 1.40 20.78 7.00
C ASP A 89 1.83 19.31 6.89
N GLY A 90 1.27 18.60 5.90
CA GLY A 90 1.53 17.18 5.72
C GLY A 90 2.99 16.86 5.39
N VAL A 91 3.73 17.77 4.74
CA VAL A 91 5.16 17.57 4.44
C VAL A 91 5.97 17.64 5.73
N GLU A 92 5.72 18.66 6.56
CA GLU A 92 6.37 18.79 7.87
C GLU A 92 6.01 17.63 8.80
N CYS A 93 4.72 17.29 8.90
CA CYS A 93 4.25 16.24 9.81
C CYS A 93 4.80 14.86 9.41
N MET A 94 4.78 14.52 8.11
CA MET A 94 5.34 13.26 7.60
C MET A 94 6.83 13.16 7.88
N THR A 95 7.61 14.18 7.50
CA THR A 95 9.06 14.16 7.68
C THR A 95 9.44 14.12 9.17
N ARG A 96 8.77 14.90 10.02
CA ARG A 96 9.01 14.90 11.46
C ARG A 96 8.71 13.53 12.07
N PHE A 97 7.56 12.94 11.76
CA PHE A 97 7.16 11.67 12.38
C PHE A 97 8.07 10.51 11.93
N LEU A 98 8.45 10.45 10.65
CA LEU A 98 9.41 9.46 10.16
C LEU A 98 10.79 9.58 10.82
N ASN A 99 11.29 10.80 11.01
CA ASN A 99 12.55 11.04 11.71
C ASN A 99 12.49 10.59 13.17
N LEU A 100 11.35 10.78 13.84
CA LEU A 100 11.14 10.31 15.20
C LEU A 100 11.06 8.78 15.28
N ILE A 101 10.35 8.14 14.34
CA ILE A 101 10.31 6.67 14.23
C ILE A 101 11.71 6.10 14.05
N ALA A 102 12.55 6.73 13.21
CA ALA A 102 13.92 6.28 13.00
C ALA A 102 14.79 6.33 14.27
N ALA A 103 14.42 7.16 15.27
CA ALA A 103 15.10 7.22 16.56
C ALA A 103 14.60 6.17 17.56
N GLU A 104 13.52 5.44 17.26
CA GLU A 104 12.90 4.43 18.11
C GLU A 104 13.13 3.02 17.54
N PRO A 105 14.10 2.23 18.04
CA PRO A 105 14.46 0.92 17.49
C PRO A 105 13.29 -0.08 17.46
N ASP A 106 12.42 -0.04 18.47
CA ASP A 106 11.28 -0.96 18.59
C ASP A 106 10.25 -0.77 17.47
N ILE A 107 10.20 0.45 16.91
CA ILE A 107 9.32 0.82 15.80
C ILE A 107 10.07 0.67 14.47
N SER A 108 11.26 1.27 14.36
CA SER A 108 12.04 1.32 13.11
C SER A 108 12.56 -0.03 12.65
N ARG A 109 12.47 -1.10 13.45
CA ARG A 109 12.77 -2.46 13.00
C ARG A 109 11.88 -2.94 11.84
N VAL A 110 10.63 -2.49 11.75
CA VAL A 110 9.72 -2.84 10.64
C VAL A 110 9.73 -1.78 9.53
N PRO A 111 9.45 -2.15 8.26
CA PRO A 111 9.29 -1.19 7.17
C PRO A 111 8.12 -0.22 7.39
N VAL A 112 8.22 0.94 6.74
CA VAL A 112 7.17 1.95 6.73
C VAL A 112 6.45 1.98 5.38
N MET A 113 5.14 2.16 5.41
CA MET A 113 4.30 2.52 4.29
C MET A 113 3.96 4.01 4.39
N ILE A 114 4.36 4.78 3.38
CA ILE A 114 4.16 6.23 3.31
C ILE A 114 2.84 6.49 2.58
N ASP A 115 1.81 6.88 3.32
CA ASP A 115 0.45 7.08 2.81
C ASP A 115 0.10 8.55 2.62
N SER A 116 -0.22 8.92 1.39
CA SER A 116 -0.66 10.26 1.03
C SER A 116 -1.28 10.29 -0.38
N SER A 117 -2.29 11.13 -0.55
CA SER A 117 -2.87 11.51 -1.84
C SER A 117 -2.05 12.55 -2.61
N LYS A 118 -1.08 13.19 -1.94
CA LYS A 118 -0.21 14.25 -2.45
C LYS A 118 1.23 13.76 -2.65
N TRP A 119 1.74 13.88 -3.86
CA TRP A 119 3.06 13.39 -4.22
C TRP A 119 4.19 14.06 -3.42
N GLU A 120 4.07 15.35 -3.14
CA GLU A 120 5.07 16.11 -2.38
C GLU A 120 5.29 15.57 -0.96
N ILE A 121 4.24 15.03 -0.33
CA ILE A 121 4.34 14.39 1.00
C ILE A 121 5.01 13.01 0.87
N ILE A 122 4.62 12.22 -0.14
CA ILE A 122 5.25 10.92 -0.43
C ILE A 122 6.75 11.12 -0.64
N GLU A 123 7.12 12.05 -1.50
CA GLU A 123 8.51 12.31 -1.84
C GLU A 123 9.31 12.87 -0.64
N ALA A 124 8.69 13.70 0.19
CA ALA A 124 9.32 14.15 1.43
C ALA A 124 9.58 12.98 2.39
N GLY A 125 8.64 12.04 2.50
CA GLY A 125 8.82 10.82 3.28
C GLY A 125 9.93 9.92 2.73
N LEU A 126 9.95 9.69 1.40
CA LEU A 126 10.98 8.88 0.73
C LEU A 126 12.40 9.44 0.92
N LYS A 127 12.55 10.76 1.10
CA LYS A 127 13.85 11.40 1.34
C LYS A 127 14.42 11.14 2.73
N VAL A 128 13.57 10.83 3.72
CA VAL A 128 13.99 10.70 5.13
C VAL A 128 13.82 9.29 5.69
N VAL A 129 12.96 8.46 5.07
CA VAL A 129 12.72 7.10 5.54
C VAL A 129 13.99 6.26 5.43
N GLN A 130 14.26 5.48 6.48
CA GLN A 130 15.35 4.51 6.48
C GLN A 130 14.84 3.15 5.97
N GLY A 131 15.69 2.48 5.17
CA GLY A 131 15.37 1.16 4.64
C GLY A 131 14.48 1.23 3.39
N LYS A 132 13.96 0.09 2.97
CA LYS A 132 13.11 -0.02 1.78
C LYS A 132 11.64 0.03 2.20
N SER A 133 11.02 1.18 1.93
CA SER A 133 9.63 1.50 2.25
C SER A 133 8.64 1.08 1.16
N VAL A 134 7.36 1.25 1.46
CA VAL A 134 6.25 1.13 0.49
C VAL A 134 5.61 2.50 0.28
N VAL A 135 5.38 2.88 -0.97
CA VAL A 135 4.58 4.07 -1.31
C VAL A 135 3.11 3.69 -1.38
N ASN A 136 2.26 4.38 -0.64
CA ASN A 136 0.81 4.30 -0.69
C ASN A 136 0.24 5.66 -1.11
N SER A 137 -0.13 5.89 -2.36
CA SER A 137 -0.07 4.98 -3.51
C SER A 137 0.10 5.79 -4.79
N ILE A 138 0.24 5.11 -5.93
CA ILE A 138 0.15 5.72 -7.26
C ILE A 138 -1.05 5.15 -8.03
N SER A 139 -1.54 5.88 -9.03
CA SER A 139 -2.66 5.43 -9.87
C SER A 139 -2.66 6.10 -11.24
N LEU A 140 -3.52 5.63 -12.13
CA LEU A 140 -3.73 6.22 -13.45
C LEU A 140 -4.74 7.39 -13.43
N LYS A 141 -5.21 7.81 -12.25
CA LYS A 141 -6.22 8.89 -12.07
C LYS A 141 -5.86 10.18 -12.81
N VAL A 142 -4.58 10.56 -12.81
CA VAL A 142 -4.08 11.80 -13.44
C VAL A 142 -3.42 11.51 -14.80
N GLY A 143 -3.67 10.32 -15.35
CA GLY A 143 -3.15 9.90 -16.64
C GLY A 143 -1.81 9.18 -16.59
N GLU A 144 -1.44 8.60 -17.73
CA GLU A 144 -0.23 7.77 -17.91
C GLU A 144 1.07 8.54 -17.66
N GLU A 145 1.17 9.80 -18.07
CA GLU A 145 2.42 10.58 -17.95
C GLU A 145 2.83 10.75 -16.49
N GLU A 146 1.88 11.14 -15.63
CA GLU A 146 2.12 11.34 -14.21
C GLU A 146 2.40 10.01 -13.51
N PHE A 147 1.65 8.96 -13.84
CA PHE A 147 1.89 7.61 -13.34
C PHE A 147 3.34 7.13 -13.65
N ILE A 148 3.80 7.34 -14.89
CA ILE A 148 5.18 7.00 -15.29
C ILE A 148 6.20 7.85 -14.53
N ARG A 149 5.95 9.15 -14.36
CA ARG A 149 6.84 10.06 -13.63
C ARG A 149 7.02 9.59 -12.19
N GLN A 150 5.92 9.36 -11.48
CA GLN A 150 5.92 8.90 -10.09
C GLN A 150 6.61 7.53 -9.97
N ALA A 151 6.23 6.55 -10.79
CA ALA A 151 6.83 5.21 -10.76
C ALA A 151 8.35 5.22 -11.00
N ARG A 152 8.86 6.10 -11.88
CA ARG A 152 10.31 6.27 -12.08
C ARG A 152 11.00 6.84 -10.84
N LEU A 153 10.38 7.80 -10.17
CA LEU A 153 10.92 8.36 -8.93
C LEU A 153 10.91 7.33 -7.80
N ILE A 154 9.81 6.61 -7.60
CA ILE A 154 9.73 5.51 -6.61
C ILE A 154 10.85 4.49 -6.86
N LYS A 155 11.04 4.07 -8.12
CA LYS A 155 12.12 3.16 -8.50
C LYS A 155 13.51 3.74 -8.19
N MET A 156 13.69 5.04 -8.39
CA MET A 156 14.96 5.73 -8.08
C MET A 156 15.24 5.76 -6.58
N TYR A 157 14.21 5.96 -5.75
CA TYR A 157 14.30 5.85 -4.28
C TYR A 157 14.43 4.39 -3.81
N GLY A 158 14.16 3.41 -4.68
CA GLY A 158 14.26 1.98 -4.37
C GLY A 158 13.10 1.42 -3.54
N ALA A 159 11.98 2.13 -3.47
CA ALA A 159 10.79 1.72 -2.72
C ALA A 159 9.90 0.74 -3.52
N ALA A 160 9.09 -0.03 -2.80
CA ALA A 160 7.94 -0.72 -3.38
C ALA A 160 6.76 0.25 -3.51
N THR A 161 5.71 -0.11 -4.25
CA THR A 161 4.55 0.75 -4.45
C THR A 161 3.24 -0.01 -4.44
N ILE A 162 2.26 0.59 -3.76
CA ILE A 162 0.85 0.29 -3.95
C ILE A 162 0.37 0.99 -5.23
N VAL A 163 -0.39 0.27 -6.03
CA VAL A 163 -1.03 0.75 -7.25
C VAL A 163 -2.53 0.57 -7.10
N MET A 164 -3.25 1.69 -6.98
CA MET A 164 -4.70 1.66 -6.86
C MET A 164 -5.34 1.27 -8.19
N ALA A 165 -6.42 0.48 -8.14
CA ALA A 165 -7.31 0.26 -9.27
C ALA A 165 -8.18 1.52 -9.52
N PHE A 166 -7.53 2.61 -9.92
CA PHE A 166 -8.13 3.91 -10.24
C PHE A 166 -7.43 4.48 -11.49
N ASP A 167 -8.21 4.76 -12.53
CA ASP A 167 -7.73 5.38 -13.78
C ASP A 167 -8.46 6.70 -14.09
N GLU A 168 -8.25 7.23 -15.29
CA GLU A 168 -8.84 8.50 -15.76
C GLU A 168 -10.38 8.49 -15.79
N LYS A 169 -11.01 7.30 -15.72
CA LYS A 169 -12.47 7.12 -15.73
C LYS A 169 -13.07 6.93 -14.33
N GLY A 170 -12.25 6.81 -13.28
CA GLY A 170 -12.73 6.59 -11.92
C GLY A 170 -12.13 5.37 -11.22
N GLN A 171 -12.60 5.12 -10.00
CA GLN A 171 -12.25 3.93 -9.23
C GLN A 171 -12.93 2.69 -9.83
N ALA A 172 -12.24 1.55 -9.82
CA ALA A 172 -12.82 0.29 -10.26
C ALA A 172 -13.71 -0.33 -9.18
N ASP A 173 -15.03 -0.25 -9.41
CA ASP A 173 -16.10 -0.73 -8.55
C ASP A 173 -16.53 -2.18 -8.79
N ASN A 174 -16.17 -2.76 -9.95
CA ASN A 174 -16.50 -4.14 -10.33
C ASN A 174 -15.27 -4.94 -10.77
N TYR A 175 -15.45 -6.26 -10.89
CA TYR A 175 -14.40 -7.21 -11.27
C TYR A 175 -13.71 -6.87 -12.61
N GLU A 176 -14.47 -6.58 -13.66
CA GLU A 176 -13.94 -6.32 -15.01
C GLU A 176 -13.07 -5.06 -15.01
N ARG A 177 -13.53 -3.99 -14.35
CA ARG A 177 -12.78 -2.73 -14.23
C ARG A 177 -11.51 -2.90 -13.42
N ARG A 178 -11.52 -3.72 -12.35
CA ARG A 178 -10.31 -3.99 -11.56
C ARG A 178 -9.23 -4.63 -12.42
N ILE A 179 -9.60 -5.65 -13.19
CA ILE A 179 -8.66 -6.35 -14.10
C ILE A 179 -8.14 -5.44 -15.20
N GLU A 180 -9.01 -4.65 -15.83
CA GLU A 180 -8.63 -3.72 -16.89
C GLU A 180 -7.52 -2.77 -16.40
N ILE A 181 -7.75 -2.13 -15.25
CA ILE A 181 -6.82 -1.15 -14.70
C ILE A 181 -5.51 -1.80 -14.24
N VAL A 182 -5.57 -2.87 -13.43
CA VAL A 182 -4.34 -3.47 -12.90
C VAL A 182 -3.48 -4.12 -13.98
N LYS A 183 -4.10 -4.68 -15.03
CA LYS A 183 -3.36 -5.19 -16.19
C LYS A 183 -2.64 -4.06 -16.92
N ARG A 184 -3.33 -2.95 -17.22
CA ARG A 184 -2.71 -1.77 -17.87
C ARG A 184 -1.58 -1.21 -17.01
N SER A 185 -1.81 -1.03 -15.71
CA SER A 185 -0.80 -0.52 -14.78
C SER A 185 0.43 -1.45 -14.71
N TYR A 186 0.24 -2.76 -14.66
CA TYR A 186 1.32 -3.73 -14.66
C TYR A 186 2.17 -3.67 -15.94
N GLU A 187 1.52 -3.61 -17.11
CA GLU A 187 2.19 -3.50 -18.41
C GLU A 187 3.01 -2.21 -18.52
N LEU A 188 2.47 -1.09 -18.02
CA LEU A 188 3.19 0.18 -17.98
C LEU A 188 4.42 0.12 -17.06
N LEU A 189 4.24 -0.39 -15.83
CA LEU A 189 5.29 -0.50 -14.81
C LEU A 189 6.43 -1.42 -15.26
N THR A 190 6.10 -2.61 -15.73
CA THR A 190 7.11 -3.62 -16.12
C THR A 190 7.68 -3.37 -17.52
N GLY A 191 6.99 -2.58 -18.33
CA GLY A 191 7.38 -2.22 -19.68
C GLY A 191 8.68 -1.41 -19.78
N PRO A 192 9.20 -1.23 -21.00
CA PRO A 192 10.54 -0.68 -21.25
C PRO A 192 10.72 0.77 -20.78
N LYS A 193 9.64 1.54 -20.60
CA LYS A 193 9.67 2.93 -20.14
C LYS A 193 10.09 3.05 -18.67
N ILE A 194 9.75 2.08 -17.82
CA ILE A 194 9.99 2.13 -16.37
C ILE A 194 10.87 0.96 -15.92
N LYS A 195 10.57 -0.26 -16.39
CA LYS A 195 11.23 -1.51 -15.96
C LYS A 195 11.18 -1.68 -14.44
N PHE A 196 10.02 -1.39 -13.85
CA PHE A 196 9.77 -1.59 -12.43
C PHE A 196 9.85 -3.07 -12.10
N ALA A 197 10.40 -3.41 -10.94
CA ALA A 197 10.52 -4.81 -10.53
C ALA A 197 9.12 -5.34 -10.16
N PRO A 198 8.62 -6.42 -10.79
CA PRO A 198 7.25 -6.86 -10.59
C PRO A 198 6.94 -7.27 -9.14
N GLN A 199 7.93 -7.80 -8.42
CA GLN A 199 7.81 -8.13 -7.00
C GLN A 199 7.67 -6.92 -6.07
N ASP A 200 7.97 -5.71 -6.56
CA ASP A 200 7.81 -4.47 -5.79
C ASP A 200 6.47 -3.78 -6.06
N ILE A 201 5.58 -4.44 -6.82
CA ILE A 201 4.23 -3.95 -7.15
C ILE A 201 3.22 -4.64 -6.23
N ILE A 202 2.44 -3.84 -5.51
CA ILE A 202 1.31 -4.28 -4.69
C ILE A 202 0.05 -3.64 -5.27
N PHE A 203 -0.95 -4.43 -5.66
CA PHE A 203 -2.20 -3.89 -6.21
C PHE A 203 -3.24 -3.73 -5.11
N ASP A 204 -3.73 -2.50 -4.93
CA ASP A 204 -4.97 -2.28 -4.18
C ASP A 204 -6.15 -2.31 -5.15
N LEU A 205 -7.02 -3.29 -4.95
CA LEU A 205 -8.20 -3.56 -5.79
C LEU A 205 -9.47 -2.84 -5.30
N ASN A 206 -9.33 -1.86 -4.40
CA ASN A 206 -10.36 -1.11 -3.71
C ASN A 206 -11.30 -2.01 -2.88
N ILE A 207 -11.06 -2.10 -1.59
CA ILE A 207 -12.02 -2.72 -0.67
C ILE A 207 -13.17 -1.73 -0.41
N PHE A 208 -14.33 -2.00 -0.99
CA PHE A 208 -15.53 -1.18 -0.78
C PHE A 208 -16.45 -1.75 0.30
N PRO A 209 -17.23 -0.89 0.99
CA PRO A 209 -18.23 -1.34 1.94
C PRO A 209 -19.26 -2.27 1.30
N VAL A 210 -19.75 -3.22 2.11
CA VAL A 210 -20.91 -4.05 1.82
C VAL A 210 -22.04 -3.71 2.79
N ALA A 211 -23.23 -4.28 2.59
CA ALA A 211 -24.39 -4.07 3.47
C ALA A 211 -24.81 -2.60 3.62
N THR A 212 -24.63 -1.78 2.58
CA THR A 212 -25.02 -0.36 2.58
C THR A 212 -26.51 -0.12 2.31
N GLY A 213 -27.27 -1.18 2.02
CA GLY A 213 -28.67 -1.09 1.56
C GLY A 213 -28.85 -0.83 0.07
N MET A 214 -27.75 -0.76 -0.70
CA MET A 214 -27.75 -0.57 -2.16
C MET A 214 -27.42 -1.89 -2.87
N ASP A 215 -28.21 -2.26 -3.87
CA ASP A 215 -28.03 -3.53 -4.59
C ASP A 215 -26.73 -3.55 -5.40
N GLU A 216 -26.28 -2.39 -5.89
CA GLU A 216 -25.01 -2.25 -6.61
C GLU A 216 -23.81 -2.69 -5.77
N HIS A 217 -23.88 -2.55 -4.44
CA HIS A 217 -22.77 -2.86 -3.53
C HIS A 217 -22.73 -4.32 -3.07
N ARG A 218 -23.71 -5.15 -3.49
CA ARG A 218 -23.85 -6.53 -3.04
C ARG A 218 -22.66 -7.41 -3.43
N LEU A 219 -22.00 -7.08 -4.55
CA LEU A 219 -20.91 -7.87 -5.11
C LEU A 219 -19.51 -7.35 -4.76
N ASN A 220 -19.40 -6.19 -4.09
CA ASN A 220 -18.11 -5.51 -3.83
C ASN A 220 -17.02 -6.44 -3.28
N ALA A 221 -17.34 -7.23 -2.25
CA ALA A 221 -16.41 -8.18 -1.64
C ALA A 221 -16.12 -9.39 -2.55
N LEU A 222 -17.12 -9.90 -3.27
CA LEU A 222 -16.93 -11.04 -4.18
C LEU A 222 -16.03 -10.66 -5.34
N ASP A 223 -16.25 -9.49 -5.91
CA ASP A 223 -15.44 -8.96 -7.00
C ASP A 223 -14.01 -8.66 -6.53
N PHE A 224 -13.80 -8.37 -5.25
CA PHE A 224 -12.45 -8.19 -4.69
C PHE A 224 -11.72 -9.52 -4.70
N PHE A 225 -12.29 -10.57 -4.10
CA PHE A 225 -11.66 -11.89 -4.06
C PHE A 225 -11.43 -12.49 -5.46
N ARG A 226 -12.37 -12.30 -6.39
CA ARG A 226 -12.20 -12.74 -7.78
C ARG A 226 -11.04 -12.00 -8.46
N ALA A 227 -10.96 -10.68 -8.29
CA ALA A 227 -9.88 -9.89 -8.87
C ALA A 227 -8.52 -10.21 -8.22
N THR A 228 -8.47 -10.43 -6.90
CA THR A 228 -7.27 -10.88 -6.18
C THR A 228 -6.73 -12.17 -6.78
N ARG A 229 -7.61 -13.17 -6.99
CA ARG A 229 -7.24 -14.42 -7.64
C ARG A 229 -6.67 -14.17 -9.04
N TRP A 230 -7.36 -13.37 -9.84
CA TRP A 230 -6.93 -13.05 -11.20
C TRP A 230 -5.54 -12.42 -11.21
N VAL A 231 -5.27 -11.43 -10.35
CA VAL A 231 -3.95 -10.80 -10.22
C VAL A 231 -2.89 -11.85 -9.91
N ARG A 232 -3.11 -12.69 -8.89
CA ARG A 232 -2.14 -13.71 -8.46
C ARG A 232 -1.90 -14.80 -9.51
N GLU A 233 -2.87 -15.05 -10.38
CA GLU A 233 -2.77 -16.04 -11.48
C GLU A 233 -2.16 -15.47 -12.76
N ASN A 234 -2.28 -14.16 -13.03
CA ASN A 234 -1.99 -13.57 -14.35
C ASN A 234 -0.89 -12.51 -14.34
N LEU A 235 -0.57 -11.90 -13.19
CA LEU A 235 0.46 -10.85 -13.07
C LEU A 235 1.65 -11.40 -12.27
N PRO A 236 2.72 -11.87 -12.96
CA PRO A 236 3.87 -12.50 -12.30
C PRO A 236 4.48 -11.60 -11.22
N GLY A 237 4.72 -12.16 -10.03
CA GLY A 237 5.40 -11.44 -8.94
C GLY A 237 4.59 -10.36 -8.21
N ALA A 238 3.53 -9.82 -8.81
CA ALA A 238 2.73 -8.77 -8.19
C ALA A 238 1.95 -9.27 -6.96
N HIS A 239 1.86 -8.43 -5.94
CA HIS A 239 1.14 -8.65 -4.69
C HIS A 239 -0.27 -8.05 -4.74
N VAL A 240 -1.12 -8.45 -3.80
CA VAL A 240 -2.43 -7.88 -3.48
C VAL A 240 -2.53 -7.80 -1.98
#